data_AF-A0A0J5PVK7-F1
#
_entry.id   AF-A0A0J5PVK7-F1
#
_cell.length_a   1.000
_cell.length_b   1.000
_cell.length_c   1.000
_cell.angle_alpha   90.00
_cell.angle_beta   90.00
_cell.angle_gamma   90.00
#
_symmetry.space_group_name_H-M   'P 1'
#
loop_
_entity.id
_entity.type
_entity.pdbx_description
1 polymer ?
#
loop_
_entity_poly.entity_id
_entity_poly.type
_entity_poly.pdbx_seq_one_letter_code
_entity_poly.pdbx_strand_id
1 'polypeptide(L)'
;MASRQEREQFDRWWATEGDWVEEPNQRRKGMSGVQRIERDGKVLYVKRMTQHLFHSLRYPLGRPTIVREIQVINEMAKAGVIVPKIVYGKAMKIDGEWRALLVTEDMSGFICIADWYKLHQQTPFPDAQREGMLRAVAKAFKAMHSINRQHGCCYVRHIYVRTDGQELAGFLDLEKSRRRWVREKAVSHDFRQLEKYIDPIPKADWEKVKQYYRAL
;
A
#
# COMPACT_ATOMS: atom_id res chain seq x y z
N MET A 1 15.85 -24.10 -8.05
CA MET A 1 16.78 -22.96 -8.15
C MET A 1 16.20 -21.99 -9.18
N ALA A 2 16.39 -20.68 -9.03
CA ALA A 2 15.89 -19.73 -10.03
C ALA A 2 16.63 -19.94 -11.36
N SER A 3 15.95 -19.75 -12.49
CA SER A 3 16.59 -19.87 -13.80
C SER A 3 17.62 -18.75 -14.01
N ARG A 4 18.54 -18.96 -14.95
CA ARG A 4 19.54 -17.94 -15.32
C ARG A 4 18.87 -16.62 -15.73
N GLN A 5 17.82 -16.70 -16.55
CA GLN A 5 17.04 -15.54 -16.97
C GLN A 5 16.37 -14.81 -15.80
N GLU A 6 15.86 -15.55 -14.81
CA GLU A 6 15.27 -14.95 -13.61
C GLU A 6 16.30 -14.21 -12.77
N ARG A 7 17.52 -14.74 -12.66
CA ARG A 7 18.63 -14.09 -11.95
C ARG A 7 19.08 -12.83 -12.70
N GLU A 8 19.25 -12.90 -14.02
CA GLU A 8 19.60 -11.74 -14.85
C GLU A 8 18.53 -10.64 -14.77
N GLN A 9 17.25 -10.99 -14.77
CA GLN A 9 16.17 -10.02 -14.56
C GLN A 9 16.20 -9.41 -13.15
N PHE A 10 16.43 -10.22 -12.12
CA PHE A 10 16.56 -9.75 -10.74
C PHE A 10 17.72 -8.76 -10.62
N ASP A 11 18.90 -9.11 -11.14
CA ASP A 11 20.11 -8.30 -11.04
C ASP A 11 19.94 -6.96 -11.78
N ARG A 12 19.25 -6.94 -12.94
CA ARG A 12 18.91 -5.70 -13.65
C ARG A 12 18.03 -4.76 -12.82
N TRP A 13 17.04 -5.27 -12.09
CA TRP A 13 16.24 -4.43 -11.19
C TRP A 13 17.01 -4.07 -9.92
N TRP A 14 17.84 -4.97 -9.41
CA TRP A 14 18.63 -4.74 -8.21
C TRP A 14 19.59 -3.56 -8.39
N ALA A 15 20.24 -3.49 -9.56
CA ALA A 15 21.21 -2.47 -9.91
C ALA A 15 20.62 -1.12 -10.33
N THR A 16 19.29 -0.91 -10.32
CA THR A 16 18.75 0.43 -10.64
C THR A 16 19.07 1.43 -9.54
N GLU A 17 19.39 2.66 -9.94
CA GLU A 17 19.68 3.76 -9.02
C GLU A 17 18.68 4.90 -9.25
N GLY A 18 18.43 5.68 -8.21
CA GLY A 18 17.59 6.85 -8.24
C GLY A 18 17.47 7.47 -6.85
N ASP A 19 16.55 8.41 -6.71
CA ASP A 19 16.43 9.23 -5.49
C ASP A 19 15.88 8.40 -4.33
N TRP A 20 16.49 8.56 -3.15
CA TRP A 20 15.97 7.94 -1.94
C TRP A 20 14.66 8.61 -1.51
N VAL A 21 13.61 7.81 -1.43
CA VAL A 21 12.31 8.21 -0.83
C VAL A 21 12.25 7.72 0.61
N GLU A 22 12.74 6.51 0.84
CA GLU A 22 13.00 5.97 2.16
C GLU A 22 14.43 5.44 2.19
N GLU A 23 15.29 6.11 2.95
CA GLU A 23 16.68 5.66 3.10
C GLU A 23 16.77 4.24 3.69
N PRO A 24 17.85 3.50 3.37
CA PRO A 24 18.07 2.17 3.91
C PRO A 24 18.07 2.16 5.44
N ASN A 25 17.00 1.63 6.03
CA ASN A 25 16.88 1.51 7.48
C ASN A 25 17.35 0.13 7.94
N GLN A 26 18.36 0.09 8.80
CA GLN A 26 18.81 -1.16 9.45
C GLN A 26 17.88 -1.51 10.61
N ARG A 27 17.16 -2.63 10.50
CA ARG A 27 16.37 -3.17 11.62
C ARG A 27 16.56 -4.67 11.74
N ARG A 28 16.81 -5.14 12.97
CA ARG A 28 16.82 -6.56 13.37
C ARG A 28 17.60 -7.48 12.39
N LYS A 29 18.80 -7.02 11.97
CA LYS A 29 19.75 -7.66 11.02
C LYS A 29 19.40 -7.58 9.53
N GLY A 30 18.33 -6.87 9.14
CA GLY A 30 17.98 -6.63 7.75
C GLY A 30 17.97 -5.16 7.37
N MET A 31 18.08 -4.90 6.07
CA MET A 31 17.91 -3.58 5.45
C MET A 31 16.63 -3.53 4.66
N SER A 32 15.97 -2.37 4.66
CA SER A 32 14.91 -2.00 3.73
C SER A 32 15.09 -0.55 3.31
N GLY A 33 14.98 -0.26 2.01
CA GLY A 33 14.98 1.10 1.49
C GLY A 33 14.15 1.18 0.20
N VAL A 34 13.69 2.39 -0.13
CA VAL A 34 12.87 2.67 -1.31
C VAL A 34 13.52 3.78 -2.12
N GLN A 35 13.77 3.50 -3.40
CA GLN A 35 14.21 4.50 -4.37
C GLN A 35 13.11 4.81 -5.37
N ARG A 36 12.97 6.08 -5.72
CA ARG A 36 12.19 6.54 -6.87
C ARG A 36 13.11 6.54 -8.09
N ILE A 37 12.66 5.90 -9.15
CA ILE A 37 13.34 5.92 -10.44
C ILE A 37 12.37 6.35 -11.53
N GLU A 38 12.90 6.85 -12.63
CA GLU A 38 12.14 7.04 -13.86
C GLU A 38 12.64 6.04 -14.91
N ARG A 39 11.70 5.32 -15.53
CA ARG A 39 12.02 4.32 -16.56
C ARG A 39 10.89 4.25 -17.56
N ASP A 40 11.23 4.34 -18.84
CA ASP A 40 10.28 4.28 -19.96
C ASP A 40 9.12 5.31 -19.82
N GLY A 41 9.45 6.52 -19.33
CA GLY A 41 8.47 7.59 -19.09
C GLY A 41 7.53 7.36 -17.92
N LYS A 42 7.81 6.36 -17.06
CA LYS A 42 7.04 6.06 -15.85
C LYS A 42 7.87 6.28 -14.60
N VAL A 43 7.24 6.82 -13.58
CA VAL A 43 7.79 6.86 -12.22
C VAL A 43 7.54 5.51 -11.56
N LEU A 44 8.61 4.90 -11.06
CA LEU A 44 8.58 3.62 -10.36
C LEU A 44 9.19 3.76 -8.97
N TYR A 45 8.65 3.02 -8.02
CA TYR A 45 9.22 2.87 -6.68
C TYR A 45 9.84 1.49 -6.54
N VAL A 46 11.13 1.44 -6.21
CA VAL A 46 11.91 0.21 -6.04
C VAL A 46 12.22 0.02 -4.57
N LYS A 47 11.46 -0.86 -3.91
CA LYS A 47 11.70 -1.29 -2.54
C LYS A 47 12.69 -2.46 -2.53
N ARG A 48 13.87 -2.22 -1.96
CA ARG A 48 14.96 -3.20 -1.79
C ARG A 48 15.00 -3.67 -0.36
N MET A 49 15.19 -4.97 -0.17
CA MET A 49 15.41 -5.56 1.15
C MET A 49 16.53 -6.59 1.12
N THR A 50 17.38 -6.58 2.15
CA THR A 50 18.32 -7.67 2.44
C THR A 50 18.09 -8.19 3.85
N GLN A 51 18.04 -9.52 4.00
CA GLN A 51 17.85 -10.19 5.31
C GLN A 51 16.70 -9.67 6.17
N HIS A 52 15.70 -9.00 5.57
CA HIS A 52 14.52 -8.49 6.26
C HIS A 52 13.45 -9.59 6.34
N LEU A 53 13.55 -10.42 7.39
CA LEU A 53 12.81 -11.67 7.52
C LEU A 53 11.71 -11.59 8.57
N PHE A 54 10.59 -12.27 8.31
CA PHE A 54 9.64 -12.68 9.34
C PHE A 54 9.79 -14.16 9.65
N HIS A 55 9.49 -14.54 10.89
CA HIS A 55 9.49 -15.93 11.34
C HIS A 55 8.07 -16.39 11.66
N SER A 56 7.80 -17.66 11.43
CA SER A 56 6.54 -18.31 11.80
C SER A 56 6.76 -19.82 11.88
N LEU A 57 5.80 -20.57 12.43
CA LEU A 57 5.89 -22.04 12.48
C LEU A 57 6.16 -22.67 11.10
N ARG A 58 5.59 -22.12 10.02
CA ARG A 58 5.84 -22.57 8.64
C ARG A 58 7.21 -22.17 8.09
N TYR A 59 7.81 -21.11 8.63
CA TYR A 59 9.11 -20.58 8.18
C TYR A 59 10.02 -20.36 9.39
N PRO A 60 10.49 -21.45 10.03
CA PRO A 60 11.32 -21.36 11.23
C PRO A 60 12.70 -20.74 10.94
N LEU A 61 13.18 -20.85 9.69
CA LEU A 61 14.43 -20.22 9.22
C LEU A 61 14.22 -18.82 8.62
N GLY A 62 13.02 -18.27 8.79
CA GLY A 62 12.67 -16.94 8.28
C GLY A 62 12.29 -16.93 6.79
N ARG A 63 11.50 -15.93 6.40
CA ARG A 63 11.14 -15.65 5.01
C ARG A 63 11.08 -14.13 4.78
N PRO A 64 11.47 -13.62 3.60
CA PRO A 64 11.43 -12.19 3.33
C PRO A 64 10.02 -11.60 3.45
N THR A 65 9.90 -10.48 4.15
CA THR A 65 8.61 -9.78 4.36
C THR A 65 8.00 -9.32 3.04
N ILE A 66 8.82 -8.96 2.06
CA ILE A 66 8.35 -8.49 0.74
C ILE A 66 7.41 -9.49 0.06
N VAL A 67 7.62 -10.79 0.30
CA VAL A 67 6.79 -11.83 -0.32
C VAL A 67 5.34 -11.73 0.17
N ARG A 68 5.15 -11.37 1.45
CA ARG A 68 3.81 -11.10 1.99
C ARG A 68 3.22 -9.85 1.35
N GLU A 69 4.00 -8.79 1.25
CA GLU A 69 3.55 -7.52 0.67
C GLU A 69 3.09 -7.68 -0.80
N ILE A 70 3.87 -8.39 -1.62
CA ILE A 70 3.49 -8.77 -2.99
C ILE A 70 2.18 -9.54 -3.00
N GLN A 71 2.03 -10.53 -2.11
CA GLN A 71 0.79 -11.32 -2.02
C GLN A 71 -0.40 -10.43 -1.63
N VAL A 72 -0.22 -9.52 -0.68
CA VAL A 72 -1.28 -8.59 -0.25
C VAL A 72 -1.73 -7.71 -1.41
N ILE A 73 -0.80 -7.05 -2.11
CA ILE A 73 -1.12 -6.15 -3.23
C ILE A 73 -1.91 -6.92 -4.30
N ASN A 74 -1.45 -8.12 -4.68
CA ASN A 74 -2.15 -8.94 -5.66
C ASN A 74 -3.56 -9.34 -5.21
N GLU A 75 -3.74 -9.73 -3.95
CA GLU A 75 -5.06 -10.08 -3.42
C GLU A 75 -6.02 -8.88 -3.36
N MET A 76 -5.50 -7.71 -2.97
CA MET A 76 -6.28 -6.47 -2.92
C MET A 76 -6.69 -6.02 -4.33
N ALA A 77 -5.75 -6.03 -5.29
CA ALA A 77 -6.04 -5.70 -6.69
C ALA A 77 -7.12 -6.63 -7.27
N LYS A 78 -7.04 -7.95 -7.00
CA LYS A 78 -8.08 -8.91 -7.41
C LYS A 78 -9.44 -8.66 -6.77
N ALA A 79 -9.47 -8.09 -5.56
CA ALA A 79 -10.70 -7.68 -4.89
C ALA A 79 -11.26 -6.33 -5.39
N GLY A 80 -10.65 -5.72 -6.39
CA GLY A 80 -11.05 -4.41 -6.94
C GLY A 80 -10.60 -3.23 -6.11
N VAL A 81 -9.68 -3.42 -5.15
CA VAL A 81 -9.07 -2.33 -4.39
C VAL A 81 -7.97 -1.70 -5.25
N ILE A 82 -7.99 -0.37 -5.35
CA ILE A 82 -6.91 0.37 -6.01
C ILE A 82 -5.68 0.35 -5.10
N VAL A 83 -4.59 -0.21 -5.61
CA VAL A 83 -3.28 -0.35 -4.96
C VAL A 83 -2.20 -0.16 -6.02
N PRO A 84 -0.92 0.07 -5.66
CA PRO A 84 0.15 0.21 -6.62
C PRO A 84 0.27 -1.02 -7.52
N LYS A 85 0.39 -0.79 -8.82
CA LYS A 85 0.57 -1.86 -9.80
C LYS A 85 1.99 -2.41 -9.70
N ILE A 86 2.12 -3.71 -9.45
CA ILE A 86 3.42 -4.38 -9.41
C ILE A 86 3.96 -4.52 -10.83
N VAL A 87 5.15 -3.98 -11.07
CA VAL A 87 5.93 -4.19 -12.30
C VAL A 87 6.84 -5.40 -12.14
N TYR A 88 7.46 -5.54 -10.97
CA TYR A 88 8.34 -6.66 -10.66
C TYR A 88 8.31 -6.94 -9.16
N GLY A 89 8.32 -8.20 -8.76
CA GLY A 89 8.31 -8.57 -7.35
C GLY A 89 8.92 -9.94 -7.15
N LYS A 90 10.04 -10.02 -6.43
CA LYS A 90 10.74 -11.29 -6.21
C LYS A 90 11.63 -11.29 -4.99
N ALA A 91 11.78 -12.46 -4.38
CA ALA A 91 12.79 -12.71 -3.36
C ALA A 91 13.67 -13.89 -3.77
N MET A 92 14.98 -13.72 -3.67
CA MET A 92 15.99 -14.72 -4.04
C MET A 92 17.02 -14.86 -2.95
N LYS A 93 17.56 -16.07 -2.79
CA LYS A 93 18.71 -16.31 -1.93
C LYS A 93 19.96 -16.29 -2.82
N ILE A 94 20.83 -15.31 -2.62
CA ILE A 94 22.07 -15.10 -3.38
C ILE A 94 23.22 -15.19 -2.37
N ASP A 95 24.14 -16.13 -2.58
CA ASP A 95 25.30 -16.37 -1.71
C ASP A 95 24.95 -16.54 -0.23
N GLY A 96 23.84 -17.24 0.05
CA GLY A 96 23.36 -17.48 1.40
C GLY A 96 22.48 -16.37 1.98
N GLU A 97 22.38 -15.21 1.32
CA GLU A 97 21.62 -14.06 1.79
C GLU A 97 20.30 -13.86 1.06
N TRP A 98 19.25 -13.53 1.79
CA TRP A 98 18.00 -13.12 1.17
C TRP A 98 18.12 -11.71 0.61
N ARG A 99 17.83 -11.57 -0.68
CA ARG A 99 17.60 -10.31 -1.38
C ARG A 99 16.18 -10.27 -1.94
N ALA A 100 15.53 -9.13 -1.80
CA ALA A 100 14.11 -8.99 -2.07
C ALA A 100 13.84 -7.65 -2.77
N LEU A 101 13.01 -7.69 -3.80
CA LEU A 101 12.60 -6.54 -4.61
C LEU A 101 11.08 -6.50 -4.73
N LEU A 102 10.54 -5.30 -4.61
CA LEU A 102 9.20 -4.94 -5.05
C LEU A 102 9.30 -3.63 -5.82
N VAL A 103 8.94 -3.68 -7.10
CA VAL A 103 8.89 -2.54 -8.01
C VAL A 103 7.43 -2.28 -8.33
N THR A 104 6.95 -1.09 -8.03
CA THR A 104 5.58 -0.66 -8.32
C THR A 104 5.56 0.60 -9.16
N GLU A 105 4.57 0.73 -10.03
CA GLU A 105 4.23 2.02 -10.65
C GLU A 105 3.79 2.99 -9.55
N ASP A 106 3.97 4.29 -9.78
CA ASP A 106 3.32 5.30 -8.96
C ASP A 106 1.78 5.20 -9.05
N MET A 107 1.09 5.86 -8.13
CA MET A 107 -0.35 6.09 -8.25
C MET A 107 -0.63 7.45 -8.87
N SER A 108 -0.20 7.65 -10.13
CA SER A 108 -0.37 8.89 -10.90
C SER A 108 -1.78 9.46 -10.78
N GLY A 109 -1.86 10.75 -10.45
CA GLY A 109 -3.12 11.49 -10.26
C GLY A 109 -3.81 11.27 -8.90
N PHE A 110 -3.30 10.37 -8.05
CA PHE A 110 -3.76 10.26 -6.68
C PHE A 110 -2.92 11.12 -5.73
N ILE A 111 -3.59 11.72 -4.76
CA ILE A 111 -2.95 12.37 -3.61
C ILE A 111 -3.42 11.70 -2.33
N CYS A 112 -2.63 11.78 -1.25
CA CYS A 112 -3.11 11.27 0.02
C CYS A 112 -4.30 12.13 0.50
N ILE A 113 -5.30 11.52 1.16
CA ILE A 113 -6.53 12.22 1.56
C ILE A 113 -6.23 13.39 2.51
N ALA A 114 -5.15 13.31 3.27
CA ALA A 114 -4.71 14.41 4.13
C ALA A 114 -4.33 15.64 3.31
N ASP A 115 -3.59 15.47 2.22
CA ASP A 115 -3.23 16.56 1.32
C ASP A 115 -4.43 17.06 0.52
N TRP A 116 -5.36 16.16 0.15
CA TRP A 116 -6.63 16.55 -0.45
C TRP A 116 -7.41 17.52 0.45
N TYR A 117 -7.51 17.22 1.75
CA TYR A 117 -8.16 18.12 2.71
C TYR A 117 -7.41 19.43 2.92
N LYS A 118 -6.07 19.43 2.89
CA LYS A 118 -5.29 20.69 2.93
C LYS A 118 -5.61 21.57 1.72
N LEU A 119 -5.66 20.98 0.51
CA LEU A 119 -6.05 21.72 -0.70
C LEU A 119 -7.50 22.22 -0.59
N HIS A 120 -8.42 21.38 -0.10
CA HIS A 120 -9.82 21.77 0.10
C HIS A 120 -9.98 22.93 1.09
N GLN A 121 -9.14 23.01 2.13
CA GLN A 121 -9.14 24.14 3.06
C GLN A 121 -8.65 25.44 2.43
N GLN A 122 -7.70 25.36 1.49
CA GLN A 122 -7.16 26.53 0.78
C GLN A 122 -8.07 26.98 -0.36
N THR A 123 -8.64 26.03 -1.10
CA THR A 123 -9.55 26.26 -2.22
C THR A 123 -10.62 25.16 -2.20
N PRO A 124 -11.81 25.46 -1.66
CA PRO A 124 -12.86 24.46 -1.51
C PRO A 124 -13.30 23.84 -2.85
N PHE A 125 -13.12 22.52 -2.96
CA PHE A 125 -13.73 21.71 -4.00
C PHE A 125 -15.27 21.70 -3.86
N PRO A 126 -16.02 21.53 -4.97
CA PRO A 126 -17.47 21.39 -4.93
C PRO A 126 -17.94 20.25 -4.01
N ASP A 127 -19.09 20.45 -3.37
CA ASP A 127 -19.66 19.44 -2.46
C ASP A 127 -19.90 18.10 -3.14
N ALA A 128 -20.29 18.09 -4.42
CA ALA A 128 -20.48 16.86 -5.19
C ALA A 128 -19.17 16.05 -5.32
N GLN A 129 -18.04 16.73 -5.54
CA GLN A 129 -16.71 16.11 -5.64
C GLN A 129 -16.26 15.53 -4.29
N ARG A 130 -16.45 16.29 -3.21
CA ARG A 130 -16.20 15.82 -1.84
C ARG A 130 -17.05 14.59 -1.52
N GLU A 131 -18.35 14.67 -1.81
CA GLU A 131 -19.31 13.59 -1.58
C GLU A 131 -18.99 12.32 -2.40
N GLY A 132 -18.58 12.47 -3.66
CA GLY A 132 -18.08 11.37 -4.50
C GLY A 132 -16.83 10.73 -3.91
N MET A 133 -15.89 11.54 -3.40
CA MET A 133 -14.66 11.06 -2.75
C MET A 133 -14.98 10.21 -1.51
N LEU A 134 -15.90 10.66 -0.65
CA LEU A 134 -16.31 9.89 0.54
C LEU A 134 -16.91 8.52 0.16
N ARG A 135 -17.71 8.47 -0.92
CA ARG A 135 -18.26 7.21 -1.46
C ARG A 135 -17.17 6.31 -2.03
N ALA A 136 -16.19 6.87 -2.72
CA ALA A 136 -15.05 6.13 -3.25
C ALA A 136 -14.22 5.49 -2.12
N VAL A 137 -13.93 6.25 -1.05
CA VAL A 137 -13.24 5.75 0.14
C VAL A 137 -14.03 4.61 0.80
N ALA A 138 -15.34 4.77 0.96
CA ALA A 138 -16.20 3.72 1.50
C ALA A 138 -16.16 2.43 0.66
N LYS A 139 -16.21 2.56 -0.68
CA LYS A 139 -16.09 1.43 -1.62
C LYS A 139 -14.72 0.74 -1.50
N ALA A 140 -13.63 1.50 -1.40
CA ALA A 140 -12.28 0.93 -1.23
C ALA A 140 -12.16 0.11 0.07
N PHE A 141 -12.66 0.64 1.20
CA PHE A 141 -12.73 -0.12 2.44
C PHE A 141 -13.61 -1.37 2.31
N LYS A 142 -14.77 -1.25 1.64
CA LYS A 142 -15.69 -2.38 1.44
C LYS A 142 -15.03 -3.51 0.67
N ALA A 143 -14.36 -3.19 -0.44
CA ALA A 143 -13.62 -4.12 -1.26
C ALA A 143 -12.52 -4.83 -0.46
N MET A 144 -11.69 -4.09 0.28
CA MET A 144 -10.65 -4.68 1.13
C MET A 144 -11.23 -5.59 2.22
N HIS A 145 -12.25 -5.13 2.94
CA HIS A 145 -12.86 -5.89 4.02
C HIS A 145 -13.64 -7.12 3.53
N SER A 146 -14.10 -7.14 2.27
CA SER A 146 -14.82 -8.28 1.68
C SER A 146 -14.00 -9.57 1.63
N ILE A 147 -12.67 -9.45 1.56
CA ILE A 147 -11.74 -10.59 1.59
C ILE A 147 -11.16 -10.82 3.01
N ASN A 148 -11.89 -10.40 4.04
CA ASN A 148 -11.53 -10.45 5.46
C ASN A 148 -10.16 -9.84 5.78
N ARG A 149 -9.74 -8.85 4.99
CA ARG A 149 -8.41 -8.25 5.11
C ARG A 149 -8.49 -6.91 5.81
N GLN A 150 -7.55 -6.65 6.70
CA GLN A 150 -7.31 -5.32 7.25
C GLN A 150 -6.05 -4.70 6.66
N HIS A 151 -5.99 -3.38 6.62
CA HIS A 151 -4.80 -2.60 6.29
C HIS A 151 -3.75 -2.71 7.40
N GLY A 152 -4.16 -2.61 8.67
CA GLY A 152 -3.27 -2.76 9.84
C GLY A 152 -2.29 -1.63 10.15
N CYS A 153 -2.19 -0.65 9.27
CA CYS A 153 -1.48 0.62 9.46
C CYS A 153 -2.35 1.75 8.89
N CYS A 154 -3.65 1.73 9.19
CA CYS A 154 -4.65 2.57 8.54
C CYS A 154 -4.56 4.00 9.09
N TYR A 155 -3.73 4.83 8.44
CA TYR A 155 -3.59 6.26 8.72
C TYR A 155 -4.07 7.06 7.52
N VAL A 156 -4.48 8.32 7.76
CA VAL A 156 -4.97 9.22 6.70
C VAL A 156 -3.99 9.31 5.52
N ARG A 157 -2.69 9.39 5.79
CA ARG A 157 -1.64 9.44 4.76
C ARG A 157 -1.53 8.20 3.87
N HIS A 158 -2.17 7.09 4.24
CA HIS A 158 -2.15 5.84 3.46
C HIS A 158 -3.44 5.64 2.65
N ILE A 159 -4.41 6.55 2.78
CA ILE A 159 -5.62 6.59 1.95
C ILE A 159 -5.34 7.55 0.81
N TYR A 160 -5.40 7.05 -0.41
CA TYR A 160 -5.14 7.85 -1.61
C TYR A 160 -6.43 8.06 -2.38
N VAL A 161 -6.65 9.30 -2.81
CA VAL A 161 -7.87 9.72 -3.51
C VAL A 161 -7.50 10.42 -4.81
N ARG A 162 -8.35 10.23 -5.82
CA ARG A 162 -8.35 10.96 -7.08
C ARG A 162 -9.76 11.52 -7.26
N THR A 163 -9.88 12.78 -7.65
CA THR A 163 -11.18 13.48 -7.72
C THR A 163 -11.32 14.40 -8.93
N ASP A 164 -10.35 14.40 -9.84
CA ASP A 164 -10.40 15.06 -11.13
C ASP A 164 -11.13 14.18 -12.14
N GLY A 165 -12.38 14.54 -12.45
CA GLY A 165 -13.23 13.86 -13.43
C GLY A 165 -13.86 12.55 -12.94
N GLN A 166 -13.16 11.76 -12.11
CA GLN A 166 -13.72 10.55 -11.49
C GLN A 166 -13.19 10.34 -10.06
N GLU A 167 -14.11 10.18 -9.12
CA GLU A 167 -13.77 9.91 -7.72
C GLU A 167 -13.37 8.44 -7.51
N LEU A 168 -12.10 8.24 -7.20
CA LEU A 168 -11.50 6.95 -6.91
C LEU A 168 -10.74 7.01 -5.60
N ALA A 169 -10.67 5.87 -4.91
CA ALA A 169 -9.87 5.74 -3.70
C ALA A 169 -9.14 4.39 -3.64
N GLY A 170 -7.98 4.40 -3.02
CA GLY A 170 -7.10 3.26 -2.85
C GLY A 170 -6.24 3.36 -1.60
N PHE A 171 -5.34 2.39 -1.42
CA PHE A 171 -4.46 2.32 -0.26
C PHE A 171 -2.99 2.14 -0.65
N LEU A 172 -2.12 2.79 0.11
CA LEU A 172 -0.67 2.56 0.15
C LEU A 172 -0.25 1.92 1.48
N ASP A 173 1.04 1.61 1.64
CA ASP A 173 1.64 1.00 2.84
C ASP A 173 0.91 -0.26 3.33
N LEU A 174 1.04 -1.33 2.55
CA LEU A 174 0.39 -2.61 2.81
C LEU A 174 1.27 -3.60 3.59
N GLU A 175 2.42 -3.16 4.11
CA GLU A 175 3.39 -4.00 4.80
C GLU A 175 2.79 -4.67 6.06
N LYS A 176 1.92 -3.95 6.78
CA LYS A 176 1.28 -4.45 8.01
C LYS A 176 -0.09 -5.12 7.76
N SER A 177 -0.52 -5.20 6.51
CA SER A 177 -1.80 -5.80 6.16
C SER A 177 -1.82 -7.29 6.45
N ARG A 178 -2.97 -7.76 6.95
CA ARG A 178 -3.18 -9.16 7.30
C ARG A 178 -4.64 -9.54 7.16
N ARG A 179 -4.88 -10.83 6.95
CA ARG A 179 -6.22 -11.40 7.02
C ARG A 179 -6.66 -11.55 8.47
N ARG A 180 -7.96 -11.43 8.69
CA ARG A 180 -8.66 -11.77 9.91
C ARG A 180 -9.59 -12.95 9.64
N TRP A 181 -9.88 -13.69 10.69
CA TRP A 181 -10.87 -14.78 10.63
C TRP A 181 -12.28 -14.23 10.41
N VAL A 182 -12.58 -13.10 11.07
CA VAL A 182 -13.89 -12.44 11.03
C VAL A 182 -13.73 -11.06 10.42
N ARG A 183 -14.57 -10.75 9.43
CA ARG A 183 -14.57 -9.46 8.72
C ARG A 183 -14.68 -8.28 9.68
N GLU A 184 -15.59 -8.34 10.62
CA GLU A 184 -15.89 -7.25 11.58
C GLU A 184 -14.66 -6.90 12.43
N LYS A 185 -13.77 -7.87 12.69
CA LYS A 185 -12.50 -7.61 13.38
C LYS A 185 -11.50 -6.85 12.51
N ALA A 186 -11.54 -7.03 11.19
CA ALA A 186 -10.77 -6.20 10.26
C ALA A 186 -11.32 -4.77 10.24
N VAL A 187 -12.63 -4.63 10.01
CA VAL A 187 -13.33 -3.34 9.97
C VAL A 187 -13.08 -2.54 11.25
N SER A 188 -13.36 -3.14 12.41
CA SER A 188 -13.24 -2.45 13.70
C SER A 188 -11.80 -2.04 14.01
N HIS A 189 -10.81 -2.84 13.60
CA HIS A 189 -9.42 -2.49 13.80
C HIS A 189 -9.03 -1.28 12.97
N ASP A 190 -9.27 -1.30 11.66
CA ASP A 190 -8.84 -0.24 10.76
C ASP A 190 -9.57 1.07 11.06
N PHE A 191 -10.89 1.03 11.31
CA PHE A 191 -11.66 2.24 11.64
C PHE A 191 -11.22 2.84 12.97
N ARG A 192 -11.01 2.02 14.02
CA ARG A 192 -10.54 2.53 15.31
C ARG A 192 -9.12 3.11 15.22
N GLN A 193 -8.25 2.50 14.43
CA GLN A 193 -6.90 3.01 14.21
C GLN A 193 -6.91 4.35 13.48
N LEU A 194 -7.73 4.48 12.44
CA LEU A 194 -7.89 5.72 11.69
C LEU A 194 -8.50 6.83 12.56
N GLU A 195 -9.55 6.51 13.32
CA GLU A 195 -10.24 7.45 14.23
C GLU A 195 -9.30 8.06 15.28
N LYS A 196 -8.25 7.33 15.69
CA LYS A 196 -7.23 7.84 16.61
C LYS A 196 -6.36 8.95 15.99
N TYR A 197 -6.19 8.93 14.67
CA TYR A 197 -5.31 9.85 13.93
C TYR A 197 -6.04 10.38 12.69
N ILE A 198 -7.28 10.83 12.89
CA ILE A 198 -8.25 11.13 11.83
C ILE A 198 -8.02 12.49 11.16
N ASP A 199 -7.35 13.41 11.86
CA ASP A 199 -6.97 14.71 11.31
C ASP A 199 -6.16 14.53 10.00
N PRO A 200 -6.48 15.26 8.92
CA PRO A 200 -7.37 16.42 8.83
C PRO A 200 -8.83 16.12 8.39
N ILE A 201 -9.27 14.86 8.38
CA ILE A 201 -10.62 14.49 7.95
C ILE A 201 -11.66 15.00 8.98
N PRO A 202 -12.64 15.83 8.59
CA PRO A 202 -13.73 16.24 9.48
C PRO A 202 -14.51 15.03 9.99
N LYS A 203 -14.88 15.03 11.27
CA LYS A 203 -15.66 13.93 11.87
C LYS A 203 -16.96 13.64 11.11
N ALA A 204 -17.65 14.69 10.64
CA ALA A 204 -18.88 14.55 9.85
C ALA A 204 -18.65 13.78 8.53
N ASP A 205 -17.51 13.99 7.88
CA ASP A 205 -17.15 13.29 6.64
C ASP A 205 -16.85 11.82 6.92
N TRP A 206 -16.16 11.55 8.02
CA TRP A 206 -15.91 10.17 8.43
C TRP A 206 -17.19 9.41 8.80
N GLU A 207 -18.14 10.06 9.48
CA GLU A 207 -19.45 9.46 9.72
C GLU A 207 -20.18 9.14 8.41
N LYS A 208 -20.11 10.04 7.41
CA LYS A 208 -20.64 9.76 6.06
C LYS A 208 -19.95 8.57 5.40
N VAL A 209 -18.62 8.47 5.46
CA VAL A 209 -17.88 7.30 4.93
C VAL A 209 -18.38 6.01 5.59
N LYS A 210 -18.57 6.01 6.92
CA LYS A 210 -19.12 4.85 7.63
C LYS A 210 -20.55 4.53 7.23
N GLN A 211 -21.39 5.54 6.98
CA GLN A 211 -22.76 5.35 6.47
C GLN A 211 -22.74 4.72 5.07
N TYR A 212 -21.97 5.27 4.13
CA TYR A 212 -21.83 4.69 2.79
C TYR A 212 -21.27 3.27 2.84
N TYR A 213 -20.28 3.01 3.69
CA TYR A 213 -19.72 1.67 3.86
C TYR A 213 -20.77 0.65 4.32
N ARG A 214 -21.70 1.05 5.21
CA ARG A 214 -22.78 0.19 5.72
C ARG A 214 -23.90 -0.02 4.71
N ALA A 215 -24.12 0.93 3.80
CA ALA A 215 -25.17 0.87 2.78
C ALA A 215 -24.77 0.03 1.54
N LEU A 216 -23.47 -0.21 1.32
CA LEU A 216 -22.93 -1.15 0.32
C LEU A 216 -23.08 -2.61 0.77
#